data_AF-A0A383EUU3-F1
#
_entry.id   AF-A0A383EUU3-F1
#
_cell.length_a   1.000
_cell.length_b   1.000
_cell.length_c   1.000
_cell.angle_alpha   90.00
_cell.angle_beta   90.00
_cell.angle_gamma   90.00
#
_symmetry.space_group_name_H-M   'P 1'
#
loop_
_entity.id
_entity.type
_entity.pdbx_description
1 polymer ?
#
loop_
_entity_poly.entity_id
_entity_poly.type
_entity_poly.pdbx_seq_one_letter_code
_entity_poly.pdbx_strand_id
1 'polypeptide(L)'
;MEGLMESILTAIAVVINGIPQGILALSFGFAAFPTAIAFVIGIIGSIAFASVATISFQAETITLAGTLGKDMKERLSLIFWGAALLLIPSLLGMNEALVQFIGPVVVTSMMAGVGLMLANVSMDLFNSEKWTGIVSMVSALIVWFWTKDLAWTIIASVIISTAFYVLLKTNAELRNKLGVELEEIT
;
A
#
# COMPACT_ATOMS: atom_id res chain seq x y z
N MET A 1 21.23 13.29 -11.34
CA MET A 1 21.54 11.85 -11.37
C MET A 1 21.37 11.37 -9.94
N GLU A 2 20.17 10.90 -9.60
CA GLU A 2 19.99 10.06 -8.42
C GLU A 2 20.97 8.90 -8.54
N GLY A 3 21.66 8.56 -7.45
CA GLY A 3 22.64 7.49 -7.47
C GLY A 3 21.96 6.15 -7.70
N LEU A 4 22.62 5.20 -8.38
CA LEU A 4 22.15 3.81 -8.52
C LEU A 4 21.63 3.23 -7.18
N MET A 5 22.31 3.56 -6.09
CA MET A 5 21.93 3.20 -4.71
C MET A 5 20.54 3.71 -4.31
N GLU A 6 20.20 4.96 -4.64
CA GLU A 6 18.94 5.61 -4.29
C GLU A 6 17.77 5.02 -5.08
N SER A 7 18.00 4.71 -6.37
CA SER A 7 17.01 4.01 -7.19
C SER A 7 16.77 2.57 -6.70
N ILE A 8 17.83 1.85 -6.32
CA ILE A 8 17.70 0.51 -5.74
C ILE A 8 16.95 0.56 -4.40
N LEU A 9 17.30 1.52 -3.53
CA LEU A 9 16.66 1.69 -2.24
C LEU A 9 15.17 2.02 -2.40
N THR A 10 14.84 2.93 -3.31
CA THR A 10 13.45 3.29 -3.62
C THR A 10 12.69 2.09 -4.17
N ALA A 11 13.28 1.30 -5.07
CA ALA A 11 12.66 0.08 -5.59
C ALA A 11 12.38 -0.94 -4.48
N ILE A 12 13.33 -1.16 -3.57
CA ILE A 12 13.15 -2.05 -2.41
C ILE A 12 12.05 -1.50 -1.48
N ALA A 13 12.05 -0.20 -1.21
CA ALA A 13 11.03 0.42 -0.38
C ALA A 13 9.63 0.26 -0.99
N VAL A 14 9.48 0.39 -2.31
CA VAL A 14 8.21 0.15 -2.98
C VAL A 14 7.76 -1.30 -2.85
N VAL A 15 8.67 -2.27 -3.00
CA VAL A 15 8.34 -3.69 -2.78
C VAL A 15 7.90 -3.95 -1.35
N ILE A 16 8.62 -3.39 -0.36
CA ILE A 16 8.28 -3.52 1.07
C ILE A 16 6.93 -2.85 1.36
N ASN A 17 6.67 -1.68 0.77
CA ASN A 17 5.39 -0.97 0.89
C ASN A 17 4.22 -1.78 0.32
N GLY A 18 4.48 -2.55 -0.74
CA GLY A 18 3.51 -3.47 -1.35
C GLY A 18 3.09 -4.61 -0.42
N ILE A 19 3.87 -4.98 0.59
CA ILE A 19 3.53 -6.07 1.52
C ILE A 19 2.30 -5.70 2.38
N PRO A 20 2.30 -4.60 3.17
CA PRO A 20 1.10 -4.16 3.89
C PRO A 20 -0.11 -3.96 2.98
N GLN A 21 0.08 -3.39 1.78
CA GLN A 21 -1.01 -3.14 0.83
C GLN A 21 -1.59 -4.44 0.25
N GLY A 22 -0.75 -5.44 0.02
CA GLY A 22 -1.17 -6.79 -0.38
C GLY A 22 -1.95 -7.48 0.73
N ILE A 23 -1.52 -7.36 1.99
CA ILE A 23 -2.26 -7.88 3.16
C ILE A 23 -3.62 -7.19 3.27
N LEU A 24 -3.66 -5.86 3.08
CA LEU A 24 -4.91 -5.10 3.07
C LEU A 24 -5.85 -5.55 1.94
N ALA A 25 -5.32 -5.83 0.75
CA ALA A 25 -6.11 -6.37 -0.35
C ALA A 25 -6.70 -7.75 0.00
N LEU A 26 -5.90 -8.61 0.64
CA LEU A 26 -6.34 -9.92 1.09
C LEU A 26 -7.45 -9.81 2.17
N SER A 27 -7.36 -8.83 3.08
CA SER A 27 -8.44 -8.60 4.06
C SER A 27 -9.75 -8.14 3.42
N PHE A 28 -9.70 -7.47 2.26
CA PHE A 28 -10.88 -7.15 1.46
C PHE A 28 -11.33 -8.30 0.53
N GLY A 29 -10.70 -9.47 0.61
CA GLY A 29 -11.07 -10.66 -0.16
C GLY A 29 -10.58 -10.65 -1.61
N PHE A 30 -9.60 -9.82 -1.96
CA PHE A 30 -8.94 -9.89 -3.26
C PHE A 30 -8.02 -11.11 -3.33
N ALA A 31 -7.96 -11.76 -4.49
CA ALA A 31 -7.13 -12.94 -4.69
C ALA A 31 -5.69 -12.55 -5.07
N ALA A 32 -4.69 -13.12 -4.38
CA ALA A 32 -3.27 -12.84 -4.65
C ALA A 32 -2.80 -13.26 -6.06
N PHE A 33 -3.34 -14.38 -6.58
CA PHE A 33 -2.87 -14.96 -7.84
C PHE A 33 -3.19 -14.07 -9.07
N PRO A 34 -4.44 -13.58 -9.29
CA PRO A 34 -4.72 -12.60 -10.32
C PRO A 34 -3.89 -11.32 -10.20
N THR A 35 -3.60 -10.87 -8.98
CA THR A 35 -2.76 -9.69 -8.76
C THR A 35 -1.33 -9.91 -9.25
N ALA A 36 -0.72 -11.08 -8.99
CA ALA A 36 0.61 -11.40 -9.49
C ALA A 36 0.66 -11.38 -11.02
N ILE A 37 -0.38 -11.88 -11.70
CA ILE A 37 -0.50 -11.81 -13.16
C ILE A 37 -0.55 -10.34 -13.63
N ALA A 38 -1.32 -9.48 -12.96
CA ALA A 38 -1.39 -8.06 -13.31
C ALA A 38 -0.03 -7.36 -13.17
N PHE A 39 0.75 -7.67 -12.12
CA PHE A 39 2.12 -7.16 -11.98
C PHE A 39 3.03 -7.62 -13.11
N VAL A 40 2.95 -8.89 -13.53
CA VAL A 40 3.74 -9.40 -14.67
C VAL A 40 3.38 -8.68 -15.97
N ILE A 41 2.09 -8.48 -16.24
CA ILE A 41 1.63 -7.71 -17.41
C ILE A 41 2.15 -6.28 -17.33
N GLY A 42 2.11 -5.66 -16.15
CA GLY A 42 2.65 -4.33 -15.90
C GLY A 42 4.16 -4.24 -16.16
N ILE A 43 4.94 -5.23 -15.75
CA ILE A 43 6.38 -5.32 -16.03
C ILE A 43 6.63 -5.38 -17.55
N ILE A 44 5.89 -6.24 -18.26
CA ILE A 44 6.00 -6.35 -19.72
C ILE A 44 5.67 -5.01 -20.39
N GLY A 45 4.60 -4.35 -19.96
CA GLY A 45 4.23 -3.02 -20.45
C GLY A 45 5.32 -1.98 -20.18
N SER A 46 5.88 -1.96 -18.97
CA SER A 46 6.94 -1.02 -18.59
C SER A 46 8.19 -1.20 -19.44
N ILE A 47 8.57 -2.46 -19.73
CA ILE A 47 9.68 -2.77 -20.65
C ILE A 47 9.37 -2.31 -22.07
N ALA A 48 8.17 -2.59 -22.58
CA ALA A 48 7.77 -2.25 -23.94
C ALA A 48 7.74 -0.74 -24.19
N PHE A 49 7.32 0.05 -23.19
CA PHE A 49 7.25 1.51 -23.28
C PHE A 49 8.45 2.23 -22.68
N ALA A 50 9.51 1.51 -22.26
CA ALA A 50 10.67 2.04 -21.55
C ALA A 50 10.31 2.96 -20.37
N SER A 51 9.23 2.61 -19.66
CA SER A 51 8.71 3.40 -18.54
C SER A 51 9.49 3.11 -17.27
N VAL A 52 9.92 4.18 -16.59
CA VAL A 52 10.57 4.13 -15.27
C VAL A 52 9.53 4.21 -14.14
N ALA A 53 8.24 4.34 -14.47
CA ALA A 53 7.18 4.42 -13.49
C ALA A 53 7.09 3.14 -12.67
N THR A 54 7.23 3.27 -11.35
CA THR A 54 7.18 2.12 -10.45
C THR A 54 5.72 1.66 -10.31
N ILE A 55 5.46 0.39 -10.61
CA ILE A 55 4.14 -0.21 -10.44
C ILE A 55 4.01 -0.70 -9.00
N SER A 56 2.95 -0.27 -8.31
CA SER A 56 2.65 -0.68 -6.94
C SER A 56 1.17 -0.91 -6.74
N PHE A 57 0.82 -1.45 -5.57
CA PHE A 57 -0.57 -1.50 -5.13
C PHE A 57 -1.07 -0.08 -4.84
N GLN A 58 -2.27 0.21 -5.33
CA GLN A 58 -2.94 1.48 -5.03
C GLN A 58 -3.92 1.26 -3.88
N ALA A 59 -3.49 1.67 -2.67
CA ALA A 59 -4.26 1.45 -1.45
C ALA A 59 -5.66 2.07 -1.54
N GLU A 60 -5.82 3.27 -2.10
CA GLU A 60 -7.12 3.93 -2.18
C GLU A 60 -8.13 3.19 -3.06
N THR A 61 -7.68 2.59 -4.16
CA THR A 61 -8.54 1.84 -5.08
C THR A 61 -8.98 0.53 -4.43
N ILE A 62 -8.07 -0.13 -3.71
CA ILE A 62 -8.36 -1.35 -2.96
C ILE A 62 -9.40 -1.08 -1.87
N THR A 63 -9.20 -0.03 -1.07
CA THR A 63 -10.12 0.34 0.02
C THR A 63 -11.47 0.78 -0.52
N LEU A 64 -11.49 1.57 -1.60
CA LEU A 64 -12.75 2.03 -2.21
C LEU A 64 -13.52 0.87 -2.84
N ALA A 65 -12.88 0.03 -3.64
CA ALA A 65 -13.53 -1.13 -4.26
C ALA A 65 -13.98 -2.16 -3.21
N GLY A 66 -13.16 -2.38 -2.17
CA GLY A 66 -13.47 -3.30 -1.07
C GLY A 66 -14.64 -2.85 -0.21
N THR A 67 -14.86 -1.54 -0.05
CA THR A 67 -15.96 -0.98 0.76
C THR A 67 -17.25 -0.74 -0.04
N LEU A 68 -17.17 -0.40 -1.33
CA LEU A 68 -18.35 -0.11 -2.16
C LEU A 68 -19.04 -1.37 -2.70
N GLY A 69 -18.28 -2.41 -3.05
CA GLY A 69 -18.86 -3.62 -3.66
C GLY A 69 -19.42 -4.58 -2.61
N LYS A 70 -20.70 -4.93 -2.71
CA LYS A 70 -21.38 -5.87 -1.80
C LYS A 70 -20.99 -7.30 -2.10
N ASP A 71 -20.90 -7.63 -3.39
CA ASP A 71 -20.54 -8.94 -3.89
C ASP A 71 -19.23 -8.90 -4.69
N MET A 72 -18.56 -10.04 -4.80
CA MET A 72 -17.37 -10.20 -5.65
C MET A 72 -17.61 -9.73 -7.10
N LYS A 73 -18.82 -9.96 -7.64
CA LYS A 73 -19.19 -9.50 -8.98
C LYS A 73 -19.24 -7.97 -9.08
N GLU A 74 -19.78 -7.29 -8.07
CA GLU A 74 -19.80 -5.83 -8.03
C GLU A 74 -18.38 -5.27 -7.89
N ARG A 75 -17.55 -5.85 -7.00
CA ARG A 75 -16.15 -5.45 -6.82
C ARG A 75 -15.35 -5.57 -8.12
N LEU A 76 -15.49 -6.69 -8.83
CA LEU A 76 -14.85 -6.91 -10.12
C LEU A 76 -15.38 -5.96 -11.19
N SER A 77 -16.68 -5.70 -11.22
CA SER A 77 -17.30 -4.75 -12.16
C SER A 77 -16.79 -3.33 -11.95
N LEU A 78 -16.69 -2.88 -10.69
CA LEU A 78 -16.14 -1.57 -10.33
C LEU A 78 -14.71 -1.41 -10.83
N ILE A 79 -13.85 -2.41 -10.58
CA ILE A 79 -12.45 -2.37 -11.01
C ILE A 79 -12.35 -2.44 -12.54
N PHE A 80 -13.13 -3.30 -13.18
CA PHE A 80 -13.12 -3.45 -14.63
C PHE A 80 -13.56 -2.17 -15.33
N TRP A 81 -14.69 -1.58 -14.94
CA TRP A 81 -15.18 -0.35 -15.55
C TRP A 81 -14.29 0.85 -15.21
N GLY A 82 -13.76 0.93 -13.98
CA GLY A 82 -12.78 1.95 -13.61
C GLY A 82 -11.54 1.89 -14.51
N ALA A 83 -10.97 0.70 -14.70
CA ALA A 83 -9.82 0.51 -15.58
C ALA A 83 -10.15 0.79 -17.05
N ALA A 84 -11.31 0.32 -17.55
CA ALA A 84 -11.72 0.54 -18.93
C ALA A 84 -11.92 2.02 -19.26
N LEU A 85 -12.53 2.79 -18.35
CA LEU A 85 -12.72 4.23 -18.53
C LEU A 85 -11.40 5.00 -18.45
N LEU A 86 -10.48 4.59 -17.57
CA LEU A 86 -9.16 5.22 -17.43
C LEU A 86 -8.21 4.88 -18.59
N LEU A 87 -8.41 3.73 -19.23
CA LEU A 87 -7.62 3.30 -20.38
C LEU A 87 -7.81 4.24 -21.58
N ILE A 88 -9.03 4.75 -21.81
CA ILE A 88 -9.34 5.65 -22.94
C ILE A 88 -8.45 6.91 -22.94
N PRO A 89 -8.43 7.76 -21.91
CA PRO A 89 -7.57 8.94 -21.89
C PRO A 89 -6.08 8.58 -21.79
N SER A 90 -5.74 7.44 -21.18
CA SER A 90 -4.35 6.98 -21.08
C SER A 90 -3.76 6.62 -22.45
N LEU A 91 -4.53 5.96 -23.33
CA LEU A 91 -4.10 5.67 -24.70
C LEU A 91 -4.01 6.93 -25.56
N LEU A 92 -4.84 7.94 -25.28
CA LEU A 92 -4.83 9.21 -26.00
C LEU A 92 -3.77 10.19 -25.47
N GLY A 93 -3.04 9.85 -24.40
CA GLY A 93 -2.06 10.73 -23.76
C GLY A 93 -2.68 11.97 -23.09
N MET A 94 -3.98 11.92 -22.75
CA MET A 94 -4.75 13.08 -22.26
C MET A 94 -4.73 13.24 -20.73
N ASN A 95 -3.99 12.40 -20.01
CA ASN A 95 -4.00 12.37 -18.55
C ASN A 95 -3.61 13.72 -17.93
N GLU A 96 -2.55 14.36 -18.42
CA GLU A 96 -2.13 15.69 -17.92
C GLU A 96 -3.15 16.79 -18.25
N ALA A 97 -3.74 16.75 -19.45
CA ALA A 97 -4.77 17.71 -19.86
C ALA A 97 -6.03 17.59 -19.00
N LEU A 98 -6.42 16.36 -18.62
CA LEU A 98 -7.53 16.13 -17.69
C LEU A 98 -7.23 16.67 -16.29
N VAL A 99 -6.02 16.43 -15.77
CA VAL A 99 -5.62 16.94 -14.45
C VAL A 99 -5.60 18.47 -14.44
N GLN A 100 -5.09 19.10 -15.51
CA GLN A 100 -5.11 20.57 -15.66
C GLN A 100 -6.54 21.11 -15.80
N PHE A 101 -7.43 20.39 -16.49
CA PHE A 101 -8.84 20.76 -16.63
C PHE A 101 -9.60 20.73 -15.30
N ILE A 102 -9.38 19.70 -14.48
CA ILE A 102 -9.99 19.57 -13.15
C ILE A 102 -9.48 20.67 -12.20
N GLY A 103 -8.20 21.01 -12.31
CA GLY A 103 -7.56 22.06 -11.54
C GLY A 103 -7.00 21.61 -10.18
N PRO A 104 -5.97 22.30 -9.67
CA PRO A 104 -5.19 21.86 -8.52
C PRO A 104 -6.00 21.77 -7.23
N VAL A 105 -6.97 22.67 -7.02
CA VAL A 105 -7.80 22.70 -5.80
C VAL A 105 -8.58 21.41 -5.60
N VAL A 106 -9.16 20.88 -6.68
CA VAL A 106 -9.94 19.63 -6.62
C VAL A 106 -9.01 18.45 -6.40
N VAL A 107 -7.85 18.41 -7.08
CA VAL A 107 -6.85 17.35 -6.91
C VAL A 107 -6.30 17.31 -5.49
N THR A 108 -5.94 18.46 -4.91
CA THR A 108 -5.45 18.53 -3.52
C THR A 108 -6.53 18.17 -2.51
N SER A 109 -7.79 18.57 -2.76
CA SER A 109 -8.92 18.21 -1.91
C SER A 109 -9.20 16.71 -1.96
N MET A 110 -9.09 16.09 -3.13
CA MET A 110 -9.19 14.65 -3.31
C MET A 110 -8.09 13.90 -2.55
N MET A 111 -6.83 14.34 -2.67
CA MET A 111 -5.71 13.73 -1.93
C MET A 111 -5.89 13.85 -0.41
N ALA A 112 -6.42 14.97 0.09
CA ALA A 112 -6.76 15.11 1.50
C ALA A 112 -7.87 14.13 1.95
N GLY A 113 -8.91 13.96 1.11
CA GLY A 113 -9.98 12.99 1.37
C GLY A 113 -9.47 11.54 1.39
N VAL A 114 -8.60 11.18 0.45
CA VAL A 114 -7.92 9.87 0.43
C VAL A 114 -7.06 9.68 1.67
N GLY A 115 -6.32 10.71 2.10
CA GLY A 115 -5.53 10.67 3.33
C GLY A 115 -6.37 10.35 4.57
N LEU A 116 -7.54 10.97 4.72
CA LEU A 116 -8.48 10.67 5.81
C LEU A 116 -9.04 9.25 5.73
N MET A 117 -9.39 8.79 4.52
CA MET A 117 -9.87 7.41 4.31
C MET A 117 -8.80 6.39 4.72
N LEU A 118 -7.56 6.58 4.26
CA LEU A 118 -6.45 5.68 4.57
C LEU A 118 -6.07 5.72 6.05
N ALA A 119 -6.21 6.86 6.72
CA ALA A 119 -6.02 6.95 8.17
C ALA A 119 -7.05 6.10 8.93
N ASN A 120 -8.32 6.11 8.50
CA ASN A 120 -9.36 5.27 9.09
C ASN A 120 -9.06 3.78 8.89
N VAL A 121 -8.70 3.38 7.67
CA VAL A 121 -8.32 1.99 7.36
C VAL A 121 -7.06 1.56 8.12
N SER A 122 -6.10 2.47 8.30
CA SER A 122 -4.90 2.21 9.10
C SER A 122 -5.25 1.99 10.58
N MET A 123 -6.27 2.68 11.09
CA MET A 123 -6.75 2.46 12.46
C MET A 123 -7.45 1.10 12.62
N ASP A 124 -8.19 0.66 11.61
CA ASP A 124 -8.77 -0.69 11.59
C ASP A 124 -7.68 -1.76 11.62
N LEU A 125 -6.63 -1.59 10.81
CA LEU A 125 -5.47 -2.49 10.77
C LEU A 125 -4.66 -2.47 12.07
N PHE A 126 -4.52 -1.30 12.68
CA PHE A 126 -3.90 -1.14 14.01
C PHE A 126 -4.69 -1.86 15.10
N ASN A 127 -6.02 -1.85 15.02
CA ASN A 127 -6.87 -2.53 15.99
C ASN A 127 -6.79 -4.06 15.89
N SER A 128 -6.44 -4.60 14.72
CA SER A 128 -6.17 -6.04 14.55
C SER A 128 -4.95 -6.48 15.36
N GLU A 129 -3.88 -5.70 15.40
CA GLU A 129 -2.63 -6.04 16.08
C GLU A 129 -2.02 -4.81 16.76
N LYS A 130 -2.51 -4.50 17.98
CA LYS A 130 -2.20 -3.24 18.67
C LYS A 130 -0.71 -3.07 18.98
N TRP A 131 -0.05 -4.13 19.45
CA TRP A 131 1.34 -4.03 19.92
C TRP A 131 2.34 -3.84 18.78
N THR A 132 2.23 -4.63 17.72
CA THR A 132 3.10 -4.49 16.54
C THR A 132 2.77 -3.22 15.75
N GLY A 133 1.49 -2.84 15.70
CA GLY A 133 1.02 -1.58 15.12
C GLY A 133 1.63 -0.35 15.79
N ILE A 134 1.65 -0.29 17.13
CA ILE A 134 2.30 0.82 17.88
C ILE A 134 3.79 0.90 17.54
N VAL A 135 4.49 -0.23 17.56
CA VAL A 135 5.94 -0.26 17.28
C VAL A 135 6.23 0.20 15.86
N SER A 136 5.43 -0.23 14.88
CA SER A 136 5.55 0.24 13.49
C SER A 136 5.28 1.73 13.35
N MET A 137 4.19 2.24 13.95
CA MET A 137 3.80 3.65 13.86
C MET A 137 4.83 4.59 14.49
N VAL A 138 5.30 4.26 15.70
CA VAL A 138 6.29 5.07 16.43
C VAL A 138 7.63 5.07 15.69
N SER A 139 8.09 3.90 15.23
CA SER A 139 9.34 3.81 14.48
C SER A 139 9.28 4.56 13.15
N ALA A 140 8.15 4.49 12.42
CA ALA A 140 7.93 5.27 11.21
C ALA A 140 8.03 6.78 11.48
N LEU A 141 7.36 7.29 12.52
CA LEU A 141 7.39 8.71 12.87
C LEU A 141 8.80 9.19 13.22
N ILE A 142 9.53 8.43 14.06
CA ILE A 142 10.90 8.80 14.46
C ILE A 142 11.81 8.87 13.24
N VAL A 143 11.75 7.88 12.36
CA VAL A 143 12.60 7.82 11.16
C VAL A 143 12.24 8.96 10.21
N TRP A 144 10.95 9.20 9.97
CA TRP A 144 10.49 10.28 9.11
C TRP A 144 10.97 11.66 9.58
N PHE A 145 10.88 11.95 10.89
CA PHE A 145 11.36 13.23 11.43
C PHE A 145 12.86 13.45 11.25
N TRP A 146 13.64 12.37 11.21
CA TRP A 146 15.09 12.45 11.02
C TRP A 146 15.49 12.49 9.55
N THR A 147 15.03 11.53 8.75
CA THR A 147 15.48 11.37 7.36
C THR A 147 14.70 12.25 6.38
N LYS A 148 13.43 12.57 6.68
CA LYS A 148 12.46 13.16 5.73
C LYS A 148 12.36 12.38 4.41
N ASP A 149 12.72 11.10 4.46
CA ASP A 149 12.75 10.20 3.33
C ASP A 149 11.75 9.07 3.56
N LEU A 150 10.84 8.90 2.60
CA LEU A 150 9.76 7.94 2.68
C LEU A 150 10.28 6.50 2.55
N ALA A 151 11.29 6.26 1.70
CA ALA A 151 11.85 4.93 1.48
C ALA A 151 12.47 4.38 2.77
N TRP A 152 13.28 5.19 3.45
CA TRP A 152 13.87 4.83 4.74
C TRP A 152 12.83 4.64 5.84
N THR A 153 11.78 5.46 5.83
CA THR A 153 10.67 5.35 6.79
C THR A 153 9.96 4.00 6.68
N ILE A 154 9.64 3.59 5.44
CA ILE A 154 8.97 2.31 5.16
C ILE A 154 9.88 1.13 5.54
N ILE A 155 11.13 1.15 5.09
CA ILE A 155 12.08 0.07 5.36
C ILE A 155 12.28 -0.13 6.87
N ALA A 156 12.56 0.95 7.61
CA ALA A 156 12.85 0.87 9.03
C ALA A 156 11.63 0.42 9.83
N SER A 157 10.44 0.99 9.56
CA SER A 157 9.21 0.64 10.28
C SER A 157 8.82 -0.83 10.10
N VAL A 158 8.93 -1.37 8.89
CA VAL A 158 8.64 -2.78 8.62
C VAL A 158 9.68 -3.69 9.26
N ILE A 159 10.98 -3.38 9.18
CA ILE A 159 12.03 -4.19 9.80
C ILE A 159 11.88 -4.22 11.33
N ILE A 160 11.69 -3.06 11.96
CA ILE A 160 11.57 -2.95 13.42
C ILE A 160 10.31 -3.66 13.91
N SER A 161 9.16 -3.46 13.25
CA SER A 161 7.91 -4.13 13.61
C SER A 161 7.99 -5.66 13.41
N THR A 162 8.62 -6.12 12.33
CA THR A 162 8.81 -7.56 12.07
C THR A 162 9.74 -8.19 13.11
N ALA A 163 10.86 -7.52 13.45
CA ALA A 163 11.77 -8.00 14.48
C ALA A 163 11.07 -8.09 15.84
N PHE A 164 10.27 -7.08 16.19
CA PHE A 164 9.46 -7.08 17.40
C PHE A 164 8.42 -8.21 17.42
N TYR A 165 7.77 -8.48 16.30
CA TYR A 165 6.83 -9.60 16.17
C TYR A 165 7.52 -10.96 16.35
N VAL A 166 8.69 -11.16 15.76
CA VAL A 166 9.48 -12.41 15.94
C VAL A 166 9.88 -12.58 17.41
N LEU A 167 10.30 -11.51 18.09
CA LEU A 167 10.63 -11.54 19.51
C LEU A 167 9.42 -11.89 20.39
N LEU A 168 8.23 -11.37 20.07
CA LEU A 168 6.98 -11.74 20.74
C LEU A 168 6.64 -13.22 20.54
N LYS A 169 6.85 -13.74 19.32
CA LYS A 169 6.59 -15.16 19.00
C LYS A 169 7.54 -16.11 19.73
N THR A 170 8.81 -15.74 19.89
CA THR A 170 9.82 -16.60 20.52
C THR A 170 9.83 -16.52 22.05
N ASN A 171 9.46 -15.39 22.65
CA ASN A 171 9.55 -15.18 24.10
C ASN A 171 8.19 -15.30 24.81
N ALA A 172 7.92 -16.48 25.39
CA ALA A 172 6.70 -16.75 26.16
C ALA A 172 6.51 -15.82 27.38
N GLU A 173 7.59 -15.33 27.99
CA GLU A 173 7.52 -14.38 29.12
C GLU A 173 7.06 -12.98 28.69
N LEU A 174 7.50 -12.50 27.52
CA LEU A 174 7.07 -11.22 26.95
C LEU A 174 5.60 -11.30 26.52
N ARG A 175 5.18 -12.44 25.96
CA ARG A 175 3.78 -12.72 25.62
C ARG A 175 2.85 -12.64 26.83
N ASN A 176 3.25 -13.28 27.95
CA ASN A 176 2.50 -13.25 29.20
C ASN A 176 2.51 -11.87 29.88
N LYS A 177 3.60 -11.10 29.80
CA LYS A 177 3.66 -9.73 30.33
C LYS A 177 2.81 -8.72 29.56
N LEU A 178 2.67 -8.92 28.25
CA LEU A 178 1.93 -8.02 27.37
C LEU A 178 0.48 -8.49 27.13
N GLY A 179 0.09 -9.64 27.67
CA GLY A 179 -1.27 -10.18 27.58
C GLY A 179 -1.70 -10.49 26.15
N VAL A 180 -0.75 -10.91 25.29
CA VAL A 180 -1.01 -11.16 23.86
C VAL A 180 -1.30 -12.63 23.65
N GLU A 181 -2.56 -12.98 23.34
CA GLU A 181 -2.89 -14.30 22.80
C GLU A 181 -2.55 -14.29 21.30
N LEU A 182 -1.60 -15.13 20.89
CA LEU A 182 -1.32 -15.33 19.48
C LEU A 182 -2.43 -16.22 18.91
N GLU A 183 -3.23 -15.69 18.00
CA GLU A 183 -4.16 -16.50 17.24
C GLU A 183 -3.32 -17.42 16.33
N GLU A 184 -3.20 -18.70 16.69
CA GLU A 184 -2.57 -19.71 15.83
C GLU A 184 -3.42 -19.84 14.57
N ILE A 185 -2.99 -19.19 13.49
CA ILE A 185 -3.54 -19.42 12.16
C ILE A 185 -3.28 -20.90 11.83
N THR A 186 -4.30 -21.72 12.03
CA THR A 186 -4.31 -23.16 11.69
C THR A 186 -4.75 -23.34 10.24
#